data_AF-A0A183B3E2-F1
#
_entry.id   AF-A0A183B3E2-F1
#
_cell.length_a   1.000
_cell.length_b   1.000
_cell.length_c   1.000
_cell.angle_alpha   90.00
_cell.angle_beta   90.00
_cell.angle_gamma   90.00
#
_symmetry.space_group_name_H-M   'P 1'
#
loop_
_entity.id
_entity.type
_entity.pdbx_description
1 polymer ?
#
loop_
_entity_poly.entity_id
_entity_poly.type
_entity_poly.pdbx_seq_one_letter_code
_entity_poly.pdbx_strand_id
1 'polypeptide(L)'
;MPEDPETFLALLESRFHFLHEYLHIYINIPVHNPYDVLKEALLRRMAVSEEKRIHLLLSGIQLGNFKTSQLLRQMRALVGNTTLDDSVLRQIWLQRLPPYVQSILNVFAHAHSLDKLAQTANQAMEQAQLF
;
A
#
# COMPACT_ATOMS: atom_id res chain seq x y z
N MET A 1 3.19 -34.53 6.99
CA MET A 1 4.48 -34.36 6.28
C MET A 1 4.13 -34.06 4.83
N PRO A 2 4.67 -33.04 4.15
CA PRO A 2 4.32 -32.80 2.75
C PRO A 2 4.83 -33.97 1.89
N GLU A 3 3.96 -34.51 1.02
CA GLU A 3 4.17 -35.74 0.24
C GLU A 3 5.05 -35.53 -1.02
N ASP A 4 5.26 -34.29 -1.45
CA ASP A 4 5.99 -33.96 -2.68
C ASP A 4 7.35 -33.28 -2.39
N PRO A 5 8.45 -33.75 -2.99
CA PRO A 5 9.78 -33.17 -2.80
C PRO A 5 9.89 -31.72 -3.29
N GLU A 6 9.13 -31.32 -4.31
CA GLU A 6 9.07 -29.92 -4.77
C GLU A 6 8.40 -29.00 -3.73
N THR A 7 7.35 -29.48 -3.05
CA THR A 7 6.70 -28.73 -1.97
C THR A 7 7.62 -28.56 -0.75
N PHE A 8 8.44 -29.59 -0.47
CA PHE A 8 9.44 -29.51 0.58
C PHE A 8 10.58 -28.54 0.24
N LEU A 9 11.03 -28.53 -1.02
CA LEU A 9 12.01 -27.57 -1.52
C LEU A 9 11.46 -26.13 -1.51
N ALA A 10 10.24 -25.91 -1.99
CA ALA A 10 9.58 -24.60 -1.93
C ALA A 10 9.40 -24.09 -0.49
N LEU A 11 9.09 -24.99 0.45
CA LEU A 11 9.00 -24.65 1.87
C LEU A 11 10.37 -24.33 2.48
N LEU A 12 11.42 -25.07 2.11
CA LEU A 12 12.78 -24.80 2.56
C LEU A 12 13.29 -23.48 1.99
N GLU A 13 13.11 -23.23 0.69
CA GLU A 13 13.47 -21.97 0.05
C GLU A 13 12.72 -20.78 0.68
N SER A 14 11.42 -20.95 0.96
CA SER A 14 10.63 -19.93 1.66
C SER A 14 11.13 -19.68 3.09
N ARG A 15 11.50 -20.75 3.83
CA ARG A 15 12.07 -20.63 5.19
C ARG A 15 13.48 -20.06 5.19
N PHE A 16 14.33 -20.42 4.23
CA PHE A 16 15.68 -19.87 4.09
C PHE A 16 15.65 -18.42 3.63
N HIS A 17 14.74 -18.05 2.73
CA HIS A 17 14.49 -16.66 2.37
C HIS A 17 14.08 -15.85 3.60
N PHE A 18 13.15 -16.36 4.40
CA PHE A 18 12.76 -15.73 5.66
C PHE A 18 13.94 -15.58 6.62
N LEU A 19 14.73 -16.63 6.84
CA LEU A 19 15.89 -16.58 7.74
C LEU A 19 16.99 -15.64 7.23
N HIS A 20 17.27 -15.63 5.94
CA HIS A 20 18.25 -14.72 5.32
C HIS A 20 17.80 -13.25 5.43
N GLU A 21 16.50 -12.98 5.31
CA GLU A 21 15.94 -11.64 5.46
C GLU A 21 16.08 -11.09 6.89
N TYR A 22 16.02 -11.96 7.91
CA TYR A 22 16.33 -11.59 9.29
C TYR A 22 17.84 -11.47 9.55
N LEU A 23 18.64 -12.32 8.92
CA LEU A 23 20.09 -12.35 9.09
C LEU A 23 20.77 -11.10 8.52
N HIS A 24 20.28 -10.52 7.42
CA HIS A 24 20.84 -9.29 6.83
C HIS A 24 20.82 -8.10 7.81
N ILE A 25 19.76 -7.99 8.62
CA ILE A 25 19.65 -6.94 9.65
C ILE A 25 20.66 -7.19 10.78
N TYR A 26 20.91 -8.45 11.11
CA TYR A 26 21.84 -8.85 12.17
C TYR A 26 23.31 -8.69 11.75
N ILE A 27 23.66 -8.96 10.48
CA ILE A 27 25.03 -8.90 9.96
C ILE A 27 25.57 -7.47 9.85
N ASN A 28 24.70 -6.48 9.63
CA ASN A 28 25.09 -5.08 9.42
C ASN A 28 24.97 -4.18 10.66
N ILE A 29 24.88 -4.77 11.86
CA ILE A 29 24.78 -3.98 13.10
C ILE A 29 26.15 -3.32 13.38
N PRO A 30 26.26 -1.97 13.32
CA PRO A 30 27.50 -1.30 13.67
C PRO A 30 27.80 -1.48 15.16
N VAL A 31 29.09 -1.53 15.50
CA VAL A 31 29.58 -1.71 16.89
C VAL A 31 29.14 -0.58 17.81
N HIS A 32 28.81 0.60 17.25
CA HIS A 32 28.32 1.75 17.99
C HIS A 32 26.80 1.87 17.89
N ASN A 33 26.14 1.90 19.04
CA ASN A 33 24.68 1.96 19.19
C ASN A 33 23.88 0.84 18.47
N PRO A 34 24.24 -0.44 18.70
CA PRO A 34 23.65 -1.58 17.99
C PRO A 34 22.15 -1.71 18.19
N TYR A 35 21.66 -1.33 19.38
CA TYR A 35 20.24 -1.43 19.73
C TYR A 35 19.37 -0.43 18.96
N ASP A 36 19.79 0.83 18.87
CA ASP A 36 18.99 1.84 18.16
C ASP A 36 18.98 1.59 16.65
N VAL A 37 20.09 1.16 16.07
CA VAL A 37 20.15 0.80 14.65
C VAL A 37 19.29 -0.42 14.35
N LEU A 38 19.35 -1.45 15.20
CA LEU A 38 18.49 -2.64 15.06
C LEU A 38 17.02 -2.27 15.22
N LYS A 39 16.68 -1.45 16.21
CA LYS A 39 15.33 -0.96 16.45
C LYS A 39 14.81 -0.16 15.26
N GLU A 40 15.60 0.76 14.71
CA GLU A 40 15.23 1.52 13.52
C GLU A 40 15.06 0.63 12.30
N ALA A 41 16.00 -0.29 12.04
CA ALA A 41 15.91 -1.22 10.91
C ALA A 41 14.66 -2.10 11.00
N LEU A 42 14.33 -2.57 12.20
CA LEU A 42 13.14 -3.39 12.46
C LEU A 42 11.86 -2.57 12.31
N LEU A 43 11.81 -1.35 12.86
CA LEU A 43 10.69 -0.42 12.67
C LEU A 43 10.47 -0.09 11.19
N ARG A 44 11.53 0.25 10.45
CA ARG A 44 11.46 0.53 9.01
C ARG A 44 10.94 -0.68 8.23
N ARG A 45 11.44 -1.88 8.52
CA ARG A 45 11.00 -3.10 7.81
C ARG A 45 9.55 -3.47 8.15
N MET A 46 9.13 -3.32 9.40
CA MET A 46 7.74 -3.50 9.79
C MET A 46 6.83 -2.49 9.09
N ALA A 47 7.23 -1.22 9.01
CA ALA A 47 6.51 -0.20 8.27
C ALA A 47 6.38 -0.54 6.78
N VAL A 48 7.47 -0.96 6.11
CA VAL A 48 7.42 -1.41 4.70
C VAL A 48 6.50 -2.62 4.51
N SER A 49 6.48 -3.55 5.46
CA SER A 49 5.56 -4.69 5.44
C SER A 49 4.11 -4.26 5.61
N GLU A 50 3.85 -3.27 6.47
CA GLU A 50 2.51 -2.74 6.71
C GLU A 50 1.99 -1.96 5.49
N GLU A 51 2.83 -1.14 4.86
CA GLU A 51 2.51 -0.46 3.59
C GLU A 51 2.17 -1.46 2.49
N LYS A 52 2.97 -2.53 2.33
CA LYS A 52 2.68 -3.60 1.35
C LYS A 52 1.36 -4.31 1.65
N ARG A 53 1.09 -4.61 2.92
CA ARG A 53 -0.17 -5.22 3.36
C ARG A 53 -1.36 -4.31 3.05
N ILE A 54 -1.23 -3.02 3.34
CA ILE A 54 -2.25 -2.01 3.04
C ILE A 54 -2.45 -1.92 1.53
N HIS A 55 -1.38 -1.85 0.75
CA HIS A 55 -1.47 -1.82 -0.70
C HIS A 55 -2.21 -3.06 -1.24
N LEU A 56 -1.94 -4.24 -0.70
CA LEU A 56 -2.64 -5.47 -1.07
C LEU A 56 -4.13 -5.43 -0.69
N LEU A 57 -4.46 -5.00 0.53
CA LEU A 57 -5.85 -4.89 1.00
C LEU A 57 -6.65 -3.90 0.17
N LEU A 58 -6.08 -2.72 -0.06
CA LEU A 58 -6.67 -1.69 -0.90
C LEU A 58 -6.76 -2.13 -2.36
N SER A 59 -5.85 -3.02 -2.80
CA SER A 59 -5.87 -3.58 -4.14
C SER A 59 -7.00 -4.58 -4.41
N GLY A 60 -7.52 -5.20 -3.35
CA GLY A 60 -8.67 -6.11 -3.40
C GLY A 60 -10.01 -5.39 -3.55
N ILE A 61 -10.07 -4.06 -3.32
CA ILE A 61 -11.29 -3.28 -3.50
C ILE A 61 -11.48 -3.01 -4.99
N GLN A 62 -12.53 -3.60 -5.57
CA GLN A 62 -12.93 -3.32 -6.94
C GLN A 62 -13.70 -2.01 -6.98
N LEU A 63 -13.30 -1.11 -7.89
CA LEU A 63 -13.95 0.19 -8.07
C LEU A 63 -15.44 0.05 -8.42
N GLY A 64 -15.81 -1.03 -9.12
CA GLY A 64 -17.20 -1.41 -9.40
C GLY A 64 -18.09 -0.22 -9.78
N ASN A 65 -19.25 -0.13 -9.12
CA ASN A 65 -20.20 0.99 -9.25
C ASN A 65 -20.05 2.03 -8.13
N PHE A 66 -18.94 2.03 -7.39
CA PHE A 66 -18.80 2.90 -6.23
C PHE A 66 -18.35 4.31 -6.64
N LYS A 67 -18.98 5.32 -6.02
CA LYS A 67 -18.51 6.71 -6.11
C LYS A 67 -17.07 6.79 -5.58
N THR A 68 -16.21 7.56 -6.24
CA THR A 68 -14.80 7.72 -5.88
C THR A 68 -14.60 8.26 -4.46
N SER A 69 -15.56 9.04 -3.94
CA SER A 69 -15.58 9.46 -2.52
C SER A 69 -15.93 8.33 -1.55
N GLN A 70 -16.79 7.40 -1.94
CA GLN A 70 -17.12 6.22 -1.14
C GLN A 70 -15.96 5.25 -1.09
N LEU A 71 -15.27 5.04 -2.22
CA LEU A 71 -14.01 4.29 -2.28
C LEU A 71 -13.02 4.86 -1.28
N LEU A 72 -12.79 6.18 -1.30
CA LEU A 72 -11.83 6.82 -0.40
C LEU A 72 -12.18 6.61 1.07
N ARG A 73 -13.47 6.68 1.42
CA ARG A 73 -13.95 6.45 2.79
C ARG A 73 -13.75 4.99 3.22
N GLN A 74 -13.97 4.03 2.33
CA GLN A 74 -13.69 2.62 2.60
C GLN A 74 -12.19 2.35 2.75
N MET A 75 -11.35 2.96 1.90
CA MET A 75 -9.89 2.86 2.03
C MET A 75 -9.42 3.40 3.37
N ARG A 76 -9.93 4.56 3.81
CA ARG A 76 -9.67 5.10 5.17
C ARG A 76 -10.15 4.16 6.28
N ALA A 77 -11.34 3.58 6.14
CA ALA A 77 -11.88 2.63 7.12
C ALA A 77 -11.03 1.34 7.24
N LEU A 78 -10.46 0.87 6.13
CA LEU A 78 -9.61 -0.33 6.08
C LEU A 78 -8.19 -0.07 6.60
N VAL A 79 -7.66 1.13 6.37
CA VAL A 79 -6.41 1.59 6.96
C VAL A 79 -6.58 1.81 8.47
N GLY A 80 -7.77 2.21 8.92
CA GLY A 80 -8.10 2.36 10.33
C GLY A 80 -7.21 3.38 11.02
N ASN A 81 -6.65 3.00 12.18
CA ASN A 81 -5.79 3.86 12.99
C ASN A 81 -4.30 3.78 12.59
N THR A 82 -3.96 3.07 11.51
CA THR A 82 -2.58 3.01 11.00
C THR A 82 -2.18 4.39 10.47
N THR A 83 -0.96 4.82 10.81
CA THR A 83 -0.33 6.04 10.31
C THR A 83 0.10 5.91 8.85
N LEU A 84 -0.85 5.64 7.95
CA LEU A 84 -0.58 5.69 6.53
C LEU A 84 -0.46 7.17 6.12
N ASP A 85 0.62 7.51 5.43
CA ASP A 85 0.76 8.86 4.87
C ASP A 85 -0.35 9.11 3.83
N ASP A 86 -0.95 10.30 3.91
CA ASP A 86 -2.02 10.75 3.02
C ASP A 86 -1.52 10.81 1.56
N SER A 87 -0.21 10.93 1.36
CA SER A 87 0.46 10.84 0.06
C SER A 87 0.36 9.45 -0.57
N VAL A 88 0.59 8.40 0.21
CA VAL A 88 0.53 6.99 -0.21
C VAL A 88 -0.93 6.62 -0.48
N LEU A 89 -1.84 7.01 0.41
CA LEU A 89 -3.27 6.80 0.22
C LEU A 89 -3.77 7.44 -1.08
N ARG A 90 -3.35 8.69 -1.34
CA ARG A 90 -3.67 9.42 -2.58
C ARG A 90 -3.18 8.66 -3.82
N GLN A 91 -1.94 8.19 -3.81
CA GLN A 91 -1.37 7.48 -4.96
C GLN A 91 -2.14 6.19 -5.26
N ILE A 92 -2.43 5.39 -4.23
CA ILE A 92 -3.19 4.14 -4.38
C ILE A 92 -4.61 4.44 -4.89
N TRP A 93 -5.25 5.49 -4.35
CA TRP A 93 -6.59 5.90 -4.78
C TRP A 93 -6.60 6.37 -6.24
N LEU A 94 -5.62 7.17 -6.68
CA LEU A 94 -5.51 7.61 -8.07
C LEU A 94 -5.31 6.44 -9.03
N GLN A 95 -4.44 5.48 -8.70
CA GLN A 95 -4.22 4.29 -9.53
C GLN A 95 -5.49 3.44 -9.75
N ARG A 96 -6.50 3.57 -8.87
CA ARG A 96 -7.77 2.87 -8.97
C ARG A 96 -8.75 3.53 -9.93
N LEU A 97 -8.57 4.79 -10.27
CA LEU A 97 -9.48 5.55 -11.12
C LEU A 97 -9.26 5.26 -12.61
N PRO A 98 -10.25 5.49 -13.48
CA PRO A 98 -10.04 5.44 -14.92
C PRO A 98 -8.97 6.45 -15.38
N PRO A 99 -8.17 6.13 -16.41
CA PRO A 99 -7.02 6.94 -16.82
C PRO A 99 -7.40 8.39 -17.17
N TYR A 100 -8.58 8.63 -17.75
CA TYR A 100 -9.08 9.97 -18.03
C TYR A 100 -9.24 10.83 -16.76
N VAL A 101 -9.78 10.24 -15.69
CA VAL A 101 -9.98 10.93 -14.41
C VAL A 101 -8.63 11.14 -13.72
N GLN A 102 -7.70 10.17 -13.84
CA GLN A 102 -6.34 10.33 -13.32
C GLN A 102 -5.65 11.56 -13.92
N SER A 103 -5.71 11.73 -15.25
CA SER A 103 -5.07 12.86 -15.94
C SER A 103 -5.58 14.22 -15.44
N ILE A 104 -6.89 14.34 -15.21
CA ILE A 104 -7.49 15.58 -14.70
C ILE A 104 -7.02 15.84 -13.27
N LEU A 105 -7.07 14.83 -12.39
CA LEU A 105 -6.76 14.99 -10.98
C LEU A 105 -5.27 15.17 -10.72
N ASN A 106 -4.39 14.60 -11.55
CA ASN A 106 -2.94 14.73 -11.37
C ASN A 106 -2.47 16.19 -11.45
N VAL A 107 -3.16 17.02 -12.24
CA VAL A 107 -2.89 18.47 -12.36
C VAL A 107 -3.20 19.20 -11.05
N PHE A 108 -4.23 18.75 -10.31
CA PHE A 108 -4.67 19.37 -9.06
C PHE A 108 -4.17 18.64 -7.80
N ALA A 109 -3.40 17.56 -7.97
CA ALA A 109 -3.03 16.63 -6.90
C ALA A 109 -2.25 17.29 -5.75
N HIS A 110 -1.51 18.36 -6.03
CA HIS A 110 -0.71 19.09 -5.05
C HIS A 110 -1.39 20.37 -4.53
N ALA A 111 -2.48 20.81 -5.15
CA ALA A 111 -3.17 22.05 -4.80
C ALA A 111 -4.38 21.83 -3.88
N HIS A 112 -4.91 20.61 -3.83
CA HIS A 112 -6.18 20.31 -3.15
C HIS A 112 -6.06 19.14 -2.19
N SER A 113 -6.88 19.17 -1.13
CA SER A 113 -7.00 18.04 -0.21
C SER A 113 -7.57 16.82 -0.91
N LEU A 114 -7.24 15.64 -0.39
CA LEU A 114 -7.66 14.36 -0.96
C LEU A 114 -9.20 14.24 -1.03
N ASP A 115 -9.93 14.80 -0.06
CA ASP A 115 -11.39 14.87 -0.07
C ASP A 115 -11.96 15.73 -1.21
N LYS A 116 -11.34 16.88 -1.50
CA LYS A 116 -11.74 17.73 -2.61
C LYS A 116 -11.49 17.04 -3.95
N LEU A 117 -10.34 16.39 -4.10
CA LEU A 117 -10.02 15.58 -5.28
C LEU A 117 -11.06 14.47 -5.48
N ALA A 118 -11.47 13.81 -4.40
CA ALA A 118 -12.49 12.77 -4.48
C ALA A 118 -13.87 13.28 -4.90
N GLN A 119 -14.22 14.52 -4.55
CA GLN A 119 -15.45 15.16 -5.00
C GLN A 119 -15.39 15.54 -6.48
N THR A 120 -14.28 16.12 -6.94
CA THR A 120 -14.06 16.44 -8.36
C THR A 120 -14.04 15.17 -9.22
N ALA A 121 -13.43 14.10 -8.71
CA ALA A 121 -13.40 12.80 -9.38
C ALA A 121 -14.80 12.21 -9.58
N ASN A 122 -15.69 12.33 -8.59
CA ASN A 122 -17.08 11.92 -8.73
C ASN A 122 -17.78 12.68 -9.85
N GLN A 123 -17.60 14.00 -9.90
CA GLN A 123 -18.21 14.83 -10.95
C GLN A 123 -17.67 14.44 -12.33
N ALA A 124 -16.35 14.24 -12.46
CA ALA A 124 -15.75 13.81 -13.73
C ALA A 124 -16.25 12.43 -14.18
N MET A 125 -16.43 11.48 -13.26
CA MET A 125 -16.99 10.16 -13.57
C MET A 125 -18.48 10.21 -13.95
N GLU A 126 -19.27 11.06 -13.27
CA GLU A 126 -20.69 11.27 -13.62
C GLU A 126 -20.84 11.92 -15.01
N GLN A 127 -19.96 12.87 -15.36
CA GLN A 127 -19.93 13.45 -16.71
C GLN A 127 -19.52 12.44 -17.78
N ALA A 128 -18.58 11.54 -17.49
CA ALA A 128 -18.14 10.50 -18.42
C ALA A 128 -19.18 9.39 -18.63
N GLN A 129 -20.14 9.20 -17.71
CA GLN A 129 -21.26 8.26 -17.86
C GLN A 129 -22.43 8.83 -18.69
N LEU A 130 -22.41 10.14 -18.98
CA LEU A 130 -23.47 10.84 -19.73
C LEU A 130 -23.18 10.92 -21.25
N PHE A 131 -22.11 10.28 -21.71
CA PHE A 131 -21.74 10.13 -23.13
C PHE A 131 -21.64 8.65 -23.48
#